data_AF-A0A352SDN4-F1
#
_entry.id   AF-A0A352SDN4-F1
#
_cell.length_a   1.000
_cell.length_b   1.000
_cell.length_c   1.000
_cell.angle_alpha   90.00
_cell.angle_beta   90.00
_cell.angle_gamma   90.00
#
_symmetry.space_group_name_H-M   'P 1'
#
loop_
_entity.id
_entity.type
_entity.pdbx_description
1 polymer ?
#
loop_
_entity_poly.entity_id
_entity_poly.type
_entity_poly.pdbx_seq_one_letter_code
_entity_poly.pdbx_strand_id
1 'polypeptide(L)' 'TQNLADMGATVYKIEKPGDGDDTRRMGPFLTDGDGNVTNDSAFFLCCNRGKQSVTVDISQPEGAELVR' A
#
# COMPACT_ATOMS: atom_id res chain seq x y z
N THR A 1 6.05 -8.72 3.83
CA THR A 1 4.80 -9.51 3.78
C THR A 1 4.37 -9.92 2.37
N GLN A 2 4.97 -9.38 1.29
CA GLN A 2 4.61 -9.78 -0.09
C GLN A 2 4.80 -11.29 -0.33
N ASN A 3 5.91 -11.86 0.12
CA ASN A 3 6.17 -13.30 -0.05
C ASN A 3 5.05 -14.18 0.55
N LEU A 4 4.41 -13.77 1.66
CA LEU A 4 3.28 -14.51 2.22
C LEU A 4 2.05 -14.44 1.31
N ALA A 5 1.77 -13.27 0.75
CA ALA A 5 0.70 -13.09 -0.22
C ALA A 5 0.96 -13.93 -1.49
N ASP A 6 2.19 -13.95 -1.99
CA ASP A 6 2.59 -14.77 -3.13
C ASP A 6 2.45 -16.28 -2.84
N MET A 7 2.62 -16.70 -1.58
CA MET A 7 2.41 -18.09 -1.13
C MET A 7 0.94 -18.41 -0.78
N GLY A 8 0.00 -17.52 -1.10
CA GLY A 8 -1.45 -17.77 -0.97
C GLY A 8 -2.10 -17.24 0.31
N ALA A 9 -1.37 -16.53 1.16
CA ALA A 9 -1.99 -15.86 2.30
C ALA A 9 -2.84 -14.65 1.85
N THR A 10 -3.98 -14.44 2.49
CA THR A 10 -4.68 -13.15 2.39
C THR A 10 -3.96 -12.15 3.29
N VAL A 11 -3.36 -11.12 2.68
CA VAL A 11 -2.61 -10.10 3.41
C VAL A 11 -3.32 -8.76 3.30
N TYR A 12 -3.84 -8.26 4.41
CA TYR A 12 -4.32 -6.88 4.51
C TYR A 12 -3.16 -5.96 4.88
N LYS A 13 -2.97 -4.90 4.11
CA LYS A 13 -2.04 -3.81 4.38
C LYS A 13 -2.84 -2.67 4.98
N ILE A 14 -2.70 -2.50 6.29
CA ILE A 14 -3.29 -1.37 7.01
C ILE A 14 -2.42 -0.14 6.79
N GLU A 15 -3.00 0.93 6.25
CA GLU A 15 -2.31 2.16 5.89
C GLU A 15 -2.93 3.39 6.56
N LYS A 16 -2.16 4.49 6.64
CA LYS A 16 -2.65 5.77 7.17
C LYS A 16 -3.72 6.34 6.22
N PRO A 17 -4.87 6.83 6.74
CA PRO A 17 -5.82 7.57 5.92
C PRO A 17 -5.19 8.81 5.26
N GLY A 18 -5.59 9.11 4.02
CA GLY A 18 -5.06 10.21 3.23
C GLY A 18 -3.71 9.90 2.56
N ASP A 19 -2.69 9.58 3.37
CA ASP A 19 -1.32 9.45 2.88
C ASP A 19 -0.95 8.04 2.42
N GLY A 20 -1.55 7.00 3.00
CA GLY A 20 -1.13 5.62 2.77
C GLY A 20 0.29 5.32 3.31
N ASP A 21 0.94 4.31 2.74
CA ASP A 21 2.35 3.97 2.94
C ASP A 21 3.27 5.02 2.28
N ASP A 22 4.32 5.43 2.98
CA ASP A 22 5.27 6.45 2.52
C ASP A 22 5.93 6.11 1.18
N THR A 23 6.11 4.81 0.90
CA THR A 23 6.70 4.34 -0.36
C THR A 23 5.84 4.68 -1.58
N ARG A 24 4.54 4.98 -1.43
CA ARG A 24 3.68 5.43 -2.54
C ARG A 24 4.17 6.75 -3.17
N ARG A 25 4.89 7.57 -2.40
CA ARG A 25 5.47 8.84 -2.85
C ARG A 25 6.96 8.74 -3.19
N MET A 26 7.55 7.55 -3.12
CA MET A 26 8.96 7.34 -3.41
C MET A 26 9.14 6.96 -4.88
N GLY A 27 9.86 7.79 -5.63
CA GLY A 27 10.18 7.48 -7.03
C GLY A 27 11.09 6.25 -7.20
N PRO A 28 11.28 5.78 -8.44
CA PRO A 28 10.77 6.38 -9.67
C PRO A 28 9.27 6.13 -9.86
N PHE A 29 8.60 7.09 -10.52
CA PHE A 29 7.20 6.98 -10.88
C PHE A 29 7.06 6.39 -12.29
N LEU A 30 6.10 5.51 -12.48
CA LEU A 30 5.86 4.86 -13.77
C LEU A 30 5.29 5.85 -14.80
N THR A 31 5.48 5.52 -16.07
CA THR A 31 4.90 6.24 -17.20
C THR A 31 3.74 5.43 -17.78
N ASP A 32 2.63 6.08 -18.10
CA ASP A 32 1.50 5.44 -18.77
C ASP A 32 1.78 5.16 -20.26
N GLY A 33 0.79 4.56 -20.95
CA GLY A 33 0.91 4.21 -22.36
C GLY A 33 1.06 5.41 -23.31
N ASP A 34 0.69 6.62 -22.85
CA ASP A 34 0.77 7.86 -23.63
C ASP A 34 2.04 8.66 -23.32
N GLY A 35 2.90 8.17 -22.43
CA GLY A 35 4.15 8.82 -22.07
C GLY A 35 4.05 9.80 -20.88
N ASN A 36 2.90 9.87 -20.18
CA ASN A 36 2.75 10.75 -19.02
C ASN A 36 3.22 10.06 -17.72
N VAL A 37 3.86 10.83 -16.84
CA VAL A 37 4.24 10.34 -15.51
C VAL A 37 2.99 10.15 -14.66
N THR A 38 2.85 8.95 -14.10
CA THR A 38 1.75 8.56 -13.19
C THR A 38 2.12 8.85 -11.74
N ASN A 39 1.17 8.62 -10.83
CA ASN A 39 1.45 8.59 -9.38
C ASN A 39 1.86 7.21 -8.87
N ASP A 40 2.12 6.24 -9.76
CA ASP A 40 2.48 4.89 -9.39
C ASP A 40 3.97 4.79 -9.10
N SER A 41 4.32 4.69 -7.82
CA SER A 41 5.68 4.41 -7.37
C SER A 41 6.09 2.98 -7.74
N ALA A 42 7.19 2.85 -8.49
CA ALA A 42 7.82 1.56 -8.76
C ALA A 42 8.28 0.87 -7.45
N PHE A 43 8.70 1.67 -6.45
CA PHE A 43 9.11 1.16 -5.15
C PHE A 43 7.93 0.56 -4.38
N PHE A 44 6.80 1.25 -4.35
CA PHE A 44 5.59 0.72 -3.72
C PHE A 44 5.13 -0.57 -4.42
N LEU A 45 5.08 -0.55 -5.76
CA LEU A 45 4.56 -1.67 -6.55
C LEU A 45 5.43 -2.92 -6.45
N CYS A 46 6.77 -2.79 -6.37
CA CYS A 46 7.67 -3.95 -6.28
C CYS A 46 7.55 -4.72 -4.95
N CYS A 47 7.06 -4.07 -3.90
CA CYS A 47 7.02 -4.60 -2.53
C CYS A 47 5.61 -4.89 -1.98
N ASN A 48 4.54 -4.53 -2.70
CA ASN A 48 3.16 -4.62 -2.20
C ASN A 48 2.17 -5.42 -3.07
N ARG A 49 2.64 -6.18 -4.07
CA ARG A 49 1.79 -7.10 -4.85
C ARG A 49 1.03 -8.08 -3.95
N GLY A 50 -0.21 -8.38 -4.34
CA GLY A 50 -1.04 -9.41 -3.71
C GLY A 50 -1.64 -9.00 -2.37
N LYS A 51 -1.35 -7.80 -1.86
CA LYS A 51 -1.93 -7.28 -0.61
C LYS A 51 -3.22 -6.51 -0.90
N GLN A 52 -4.18 -6.60 0.00
CA GLN A 52 -5.38 -5.76 0.00
C GLN A 52 -5.13 -4.52 0.87
N SER A 53 -5.27 -3.33 0.29
CA SER A 53 -5.05 -2.07 1.00
C SER A 53 -6.32 -1.62 1.71
N VAL A 54 -6.21 -1.27 2.99
CA VAL A 54 -7.29 -0.68 3.81
C VAL A 54 -6.69 0.42 4.67
N THR A 55 -7.36 1.56 4.75
CA THR A 55 -6.92 2.66 5.63
C THR A 55 -7.58 2.56 6.99
N VAL A 56 -6.79 2.64 8.07
CA VAL A 56 -7.29 2.71 9.45
C VAL A 56 -6.46 3.71 10.23
N ASP A 57 -7.11 4.66 10.91
CA ASP A 57 -6.43 5.54 11.87
C ASP A 57 -6.29 4.84 13.23
N ILE A 58 -5.16 4.18 13.42
CA ILE A 58 -4.84 3.46 14.66
C ILE A 58 -4.54 4.40 15.84
N SER A 59 -4.50 5.73 15.63
CA SER A 59 -4.38 6.69 16.73
C SER A 59 -5.71 6.92 17.44
N GLN A 60 -6.84 6.59 16.81
CA GLN A 60 -8.16 6.61 17.44
C GLN A 60 -8.43 5.28 18.17
N PRO A 61 -9.12 5.30 19.33
CA PRO A 61 -9.48 4.09 20.06
C PRO A 61 -10.21 3.06 19.20
N GLU A 62 -11.16 3.49 18.36
CA GLU A 62 -11.94 2.63 17.48
C GLU A 62 -11.07 1.99 16.39
N GLY A 63 -10.13 2.74 15.84
CA GLY A 63 -9.19 2.23 14.84
C GLY A 63 -8.18 1.25 15.43
N ALA A 64 -7.71 1.51 16.65
CA ALA A 64 -6.84 0.58 17.38
C ALA A 64 -7.58 -0.72 17.72
N GLU A 65 -8.86 -0.64 18.10
CA GLU A 65 -9.67 -1.82 18.39
C GLU A 65 -9.97 -2.64 17.14
N LEU A 66 -10.21 -2.00 16.00
CA LEU A 66 -10.47 -2.67 14.72
C LEU A 66 -9.30 -3.56 14.25
N VAL A 67 -8.06 -3.24 14.63
CA VAL A 67 -6.85 -3.95 14.17
C VAL A 67 -6.25 -4.92 15.20
N ARG A 68 -6.84 -5.03 16.40
CA ARG A 68 -6.46 -6.02 17.41
C ARG A 68 -6.92 -7.43 17.05
#